data_AF-A0A7Y7CUP6-F1
#
_entry.id   AF-A0A7Y7CUP6-F1
#
_cell.length_a   1.000
_cell.length_b   1.000
_cell.length_c   1.000
_cell.angle_alpha   90.00
_cell.angle_beta   90.00
_cell.angle_gamma   90.00
#
_symmetry.space_group_name_H-M   'P 1'
#
loop_
_entity.id
_entity.type
_entity.pdbx_description
1 polymer ?
#
loop_
_entity_poly.entity_id
_entity_poly.type
_entity_poly.pdbx_seq_one_letter_code
_entity_poly.pdbx_strand_id
1 'polypeptide(L)'
;MRNQRTTRDPMLADTDINIILMNGAHIALSKMKRSNSFDDRLYHYAQIGAYLEVSLSRGAGITDDTRDDLNEMHQQATHLYMQATRSS
;
A
#
# COMPACT_ATOMS: atom_id res chain seq x y z
N MET A 1 -33.85 5.39 -19.18
CA MET A 1 -33.65 4.53 -17.98
C MET A 1 -32.73 5.26 -17.03
N ARG A 2 -33.13 5.42 -15.77
CA ARG A 2 -32.47 6.26 -14.76
C ARG A 2 -31.33 5.43 -14.16
N ASN A 3 -30.08 5.80 -14.42
CA ASN A 3 -28.91 5.17 -13.79
C ASN A 3 -29.03 5.34 -12.28
N GLN A 4 -29.39 4.26 -11.59
CA GLN A 4 -29.35 4.20 -10.13
C GLN A 4 -27.89 4.27 -9.71
N ARG A 5 -27.54 5.33 -8.98
CA ARG A 5 -26.30 5.42 -8.22
C ARG A 5 -26.26 4.21 -7.30
N THR A 6 -25.28 3.34 -7.48
CA THR A 6 -24.97 2.26 -6.55
C THR A 6 -24.80 2.86 -5.16
N THR A 7 -25.73 2.53 -4.28
CA THR A 7 -25.64 2.77 -2.84
C THR A 7 -24.36 2.08 -2.37
N ARG A 8 -23.35 2.86 -2.01
CA ARG A 8 -22.12 2.36 -1.39
C ARG A 8 -22.53 1.71 -0.06
N ASP A 9 -22.53 0.39 -0.01
CA ASP A 9 -22.77 -0.35 1.22
C ASP A 9 -21.49 -0.29 2.08
N PRO A 10 -21.50 0.38 3.25
CA PRO A 10 -20.28 0.63 4.03
C PRO A 10 -19.52 -0.65 4.39
N MET A 11 -20.23 -1.76 4.65
CA MET A 11 -19.60 -3.03 5.01
C MET A 11 -18.88 -3.71 3.84
N LEU A 12 -19.27 -3.43 2.59
CA LEU A 12 -18.55 -3.93 1.40
C LEU A 12 -17.23 -3.19 1.19
N ALA A 13 -17.12 -1.92 1.62
CA ALA A 13 -15.89 -1.15 1.48
C ALA A 13 -14.78 -1.63 2.44
N ASP A 14 -15.13 -1.99 3.68
CA ASP A 14 -14.16 -2.50 4.66
C ASP A 14 -13.60 -3.90 4.30
N THR A 15 -14.26 -4.61 3.40
CA THR A 15 -13.85 -5.93 2.90
C THR A 15 -13.31 -5.90 1.47
N ASP A 16 -13.27 -4.72 0.84
CA ASP A 16 -12.67 -4.54 -0.47
C ASP A 16 -11.14 -4.67 -0.36
N ILE A 17 -10.59 -5.68 -1.03
CA ILE A 17 -9.16 -5.97 -1.02
C ILE A 17 -8.33 -4.75 -1.48
N ASN A 18 -8.83 -3.96 -2.42
CA ASN A 18 -8.12 -2.78 -2.92
C ASN A 18 -7.96 -1.74 -1.82
N ILE A 19 -9.03 -1.49 -1.06
CA ILE A 19 -9.03 -0.56 0.07
C ILE A 19 -8.13 -1.09 1.19
N ILE A 20 -8.19 -2.38 1.49
CA ILE A 20 -7.37 -3.02 2.54
C ILE A 20 -5.87 -2.87 2.22
N LEU A 21 -5.47 -3.21 0.99
CA LEU A 21 -4.07 -3.13 0.56
C LEU A 21 -3.56 -1.68 0.57
N MET A 22 -4.35 -0.76 0.02
CA MET A 22 -4.00 0.67 -0.03
C MET A 22 -3.86 1.28 1.37
N ASN A 23 -4.81 0.99 2.26
CA ASN A 23 -4.75 1.49 3.64
C ASN A 23 -3.53 0.90 4.38
N GLY A 24 -3.25 -0.39 4.21
CA GLY A 24 -2.08 -1.04 4.79
C GLY A 24 -0.77 -0.39 4.35
N ALA A 25 -0.61 -0.19 3.04
CA ALA A 25 0.58 0.42 2.45
C ALA A 25 0.75 1.89 2.89
N HIS A 26 -0.32 2.68 2.93
CA HIS A 26 -0.27 4.05 3.43
C HIS A 26 0.13 4.13 4.91
N ILE A 27 -0.41 3.24 5.76
CA ILE A 27 -0.05 3.19 7.18
C ILE A 27 1.43 2.82 7.33
N ALA A 28 1.91 1.81 6.60
CA ALA A 28 3.31 1.40 6.65
C ALA A 28 4.25 2.53 6.18
N LEU A 29 3.95 3.21 5.07
CA LEU A 29 4.73 4.33 4.57
C LEU A 29 4.74 5.51 5.55
N SER A 30 3.59 5.81 6.16
CA SER A 30 3.46 6.84 7.18
C SER A 30 4.32 6.55 8.42
N LYS A 31 4.36 5.29 8.87
CA LYS A 31 5.22 4.86 9.97
C LYS A 31 6.70 4.91 9.60
N MET A 32 7.06 4.45 8.39
CA MET A 32 8.42 4.52 7.86
C MET A 32 8.95 5.95 7.83
N LYS A 33 8.16 6.92 7.34
CA LYS A 33 8.53 8.35 7.28
C LYS A 33 8.83 8.94 8.66
N ARG A 34 8.20 8.43 9.73
CA ARG A 34 8.40 8.88 11.12
C ARG A 34 9.48 8.10 11.87
N SER A 35 9.95 6.98 11.34
CA SER A 35 10.90 6.14 12.06
C SER A 35 12.31 6.73 12.06
N ASN A 36 12.97 6.69 13.21
CA ASN A 36 14.38 7.09 13.35
C ASN A 36 15.33 5.89 13.39
N SER A 37 14.79 4.66 13.47
CA SER A 37 15.58 3.43 13.46
C SER A 37 15.67 2.84 12.06
N PHE A 38 16.86 2.38 11.70
CA PHE A 38 17.08 1.69 10.43
C PHE A 38 16.24 0.41 10.33
N ASP A 39 16.19 -0.38 11.41
CA ASP A 39 15.46 -1.66 11.45
C ASP A 39 13.95 -1.47 11.31
N ASP A 40 13.40 -0.43 11.96
CA ASP A 40 11.99 -0.08 11.82
C ASP A 40 11.66 0.37 10.39
N ARG A 41 12.58 1.11 9.75
CA ARG A 41 12.43 1.48 8.33
C ARG A 41 12.47 0.26 7.42
N LEU A 42 13.39 -0.68 7.68
CA LEU A 42 13.47 -1.94 6.94
C LEU A 42 12.18 -2.77 7.12
N TYR A 43 11.65 -2.84 8.33
CA TYR A 43 10.40 -3.53 8.62
C TYR A 43 9.23 -2.95 7.82
N HIS A 44 9.04 -1.63 7.87
CA HIS A 44 7.95 -0.98 7.11
C HIS A 44 8.16 -1.02 5.60
N TYR A 45 9.41 -0.95 5.13
CA TYR A 45 9.74 -1.16 3.73
C TYR A 45 9.32 -2.57 3.25
N ALA A 46 9.66 -3.61 4.03
CA ALA A 46 9.26 -4.98 3.73
C ALA A 46 7.74 -5.16 3.75
N GLN A 47 7.01 -4.51 4.66
CA GLN A 47 5.55 -4.53 4.66
C GLN A 47 4.96 -3.95 3.37
N ILE A 48 5.48 -2.82 2.88
CA ILE A 48 5.04 -2.21 1.63
C ILE A 48 5.32 -3.14 0.44
N GLY A 49 6.49 -3.79 0.42
CA GLY A 49 6.82 -4.81 -0.58
C GLY A 49 5.84 -5.99 -0.58
N ALA A 50 5.41 -6.45 0.60
CA ALA A 50 4.41 -7.52 0.71
C ALA A 50 3.05 -7.12 0.11
N TYR A 51 2.58 -5.88 0.32
CA TYR A 51 1.33 -5.41 -0.30
C TYR A 51 1.42 -5.36 -1.82
N LEU A 52 2.55 -4.90 -2.37
CA LEU A 52 2.80 -4.92 -3.82
C LEU A 52 2.78 -6.34 -4.37
N GLU A 53 3.46 -7.29 -3.72
CA GLU A 53 3.47 -8.69 -4.15
C GLU A 53 2.06 -9.30 -4.15
N VAL A 54 1.27 -9.05 -3.11
CA VAL A 54 -0.13 -9.49 -3.07
C VAL A 54 -0.93 -8.91 -4.24
N SER A 55 -0.68 -7.66 -4.64
CA SER A 55 -1.36 -7.03 -5.79
C SER A 55 -1.08 -7.69 -7.15
N LEU A 56 -0.03 -8.51 -7.24
CA LEU A 56 0.28 -9.32 -8.43
C LEU A 56 -0.50 -10.64 -8.47
N SER A 57 -1.21 -10.98 -7.38
CA SER A 57 -2.02 -12.20 -7.30
C SER A 57 -3.19 -12.17 -8.28
N ARG A 58 -3.31 -13.20 -9.11
CA ARG A 58 -4.40 -13.34 -10.07
C ARG A 58 -5.69 -13.83 -9.40
N GLY A 59 -6.84 -13.33 -9.85
CA GLY A 59 -8.16 -13.79 -9.41
C GLY A 59 -8.65 -13.20 -8.08
N ALA A 60 -7.89 -12.32 -7.43
CA ALA A 60 -8.26 -11.67 -6.18
C ALA A 60 -9.13 -10.42 -6.33
N GLY A 61 -9.40 -9.97 -7.56
CA GLY A 61 -10.17 -8.74 -7.82
C GLY A 61 -9.39 -7.44 -7.55
N ILE A 62 -8.06 -7.50 -7.57
CA ILE A 62 -7.18 -6.35 -7.37
C ILE A 62 -7.08 -5.57 -8.69
N THR A 63 -7.35 -4.27 -8.64
CA THR A 63 -7.37 -3.40 -9.82
C THR A 63 -5.95 -3.02 -10.27
N ASP A 64 -5.82 -2.68 -11.55
CA ASP A 64 -4.55 -2.18 -12.08
C ASP A 64 -4.16 -0.85 -11.42
N ASP A 65 -5.13 0.04 -11.18
CA ASP A 65 -4.91 1.29 -10.41
C ASP A 65 -4.30 1.01 -9.02
N THR A 66 -4.82 0.02 -8.29
CA THR A 66 -4.29 -0.35 -6.96
C THR A 66 -2.87 -0.88 -7.07
N ARG A 67 -2.57 -1.66 -8.11
CA ARG A 67 -1.23 -2.18 -8.36
C ARG A 67 -0.24 -1.05 -8.68
N ASP A 68 -0.65 -0.10 -9.50
CA ASP A 68 0.18 1.04 -9.89
C ASP A 68 0.45 1.97 -8.69
N ASP A 69 -0.57 2.26 -7.89
CA ASP A 69 -0.43 3.04 -6.67
C ASP A 69 0.48 2.36 -5.63
N LEU A 70 0.36 1.03 -5.46
CA LEU A 70 1.25 0.24 -4.60
C LEU A 70 2.69 0.24 -5.10
N ASN A 71 2.89 0.20 -6.42
CA ASN A 71 4.22 0.31 -7.02
C ASN A 71 4.83 1.69 -6.77
N GLU A 72 4.05 2.77 -6.89
CA GLU A 72 4.52 4.13 -6.57
C GLU A 72 4.92 4.23 -5.08
N MET A 73 4.08 3.74 -4.17
CA MET A 73 4.40 3.72 -2.74
C MET A 73 5.66 2.90 -2.45
N HIS A 74 5.84 1.77 -3.12
CA HIS A 74 7.05 0.96 -2.99
C HIS A 74 8.30 1.70 -3.48
N GLN A 75 8.21 2.46 -4.58
CA GLN A 75 9.31 3.32 -5.05
C GLN A 75 9.64 4.43 -4.05
N GLN A 76 8.63 5.10 -3.48
CA GLN A 76 8.83 6.10 -2.43
C GLN A 76 9.50 5.49 -1.19
N ALA A 77 9.06 4.30 -0.76
CA ALA A 77 9.65 3.58 0.35
C ALA A 77 11.11 3.18 0.07
N THR A 78 11.39 2.67 -1.14
CA THR A 78 12.75 2.34 -1.59
C THR A 78 13.68 3.56 -1.46
N HIS A 79 13.21 4.72 -1.91
CA HIS A 79 13.98 5.96 -1.81
C HIS A 79 14.29 6.33 -0.35
N LEU A 80 13.30 6.28 0.54
CA LEU A 80 13.47 6.59 1.97
C LEU A 80 14.42 5.62 2.69
N TYR A 81 14.35 4.33 2.36
CA TYR A 81 15.23 3.32 2.93
C TYR A 81 16.68 3.50 2.47
N MET A 82 16.88 3.71 1.17
CA MET A 82 18.21 3.87 0.59
C MET A 82 18.89 5.17 1.05
N GLN A 83 18.14 6.27 1.22
CA GLN A 83 18.68 7.50 1.80
C GLN A 83 19.16 7.32 3.24
N ALA A 84 18.38 6.62 4.07
CA ALA A 84 18.78 6.34 5.46
C ALA A 84 20.04 5.47 5.52
N THR A 85 20.15 4.48 4.62
CA THR A 85 21.34 3.61 4.51
C THR A 85 22.62 4.40 4.20
N ARG A 86 22.52 5.43 3.36
CA ARG A 86 23.68 6.27 2.97
C ARG A 86 24.13 7.27 4.03
N SER A 87 23.29 7.52 5.05
CA SER A 87 23.52 8.55 6.06
C SER A 87 23.94 7.98 7.42
N SER A 88 24.01 6.65 7.54
CA SER A 88 24.51 5.92 8.71
C SER A 88 25.99 5.56 8.51
#